data_AF-A0A848D0F2-F1
#
_entry.id   AF-A0A848D0F2-F1
#
_cell.length_a   1.000
_cell.length_b   1.000
_cell.length_c   1.000
_cell.angle_alpha   90.00
_cell.angle_beta   90.00
_cell.angle_gamma   90.00
#
_symmetry.space_group_name_H-M   'P 1'
#
loop_
_entity.id
_entity.type
_entity.pdbx_description
1 polymer ?
#
loop_
_entity_poly.entity_id
_entity_poly.type
_entity_poly.pdbx_seq_one_letter_code
_entity_poly.pdbx_strand_id
1 'polypeptide(L)'
;MMSDLTYKNISALSRGVRIQSKEIPLLANIQHQYEDIPGRHGSYSFTDGTLEDITIKVECWFVADSREDLRYKARQIAAWLYSKEKQRLMFNDEPGVFYMARLSNQIDMETLIRHGRFTLQFRCDPFAYSIEEKITRHAIITSPQTFTVSNDATAPTQPILIIRNNSDKPVNNLILRLENEVE
;
A
#
# COMPACT_ATOMS: atom_id res chain seq x y z
N MET A 1 1.78 22.58 8.53
CA MET A 1 0.83 21.62 9.14
C MET A 1 1.63 20.55 9.86
N MET A 2 1.13 20.00 10.97
CA MET A 2 1.75 18.82 11.59
C MET A 2 1.42 17.59 10.74
N SER A 3 2.44 16.84 10.31
CA SER A 3 2.23 15.58 9.59
C SER A 3 1.65 14.52 10.53
N ASP A 4 0.64 13.79 10.07
CA ASP A 4 0.00 12.68 10.77
C ASP A 4 0.03 11.41 9.91
N LEU A 5 0.05 10.27 10.59
CA LEU A 5 0.13 8.93 10.02
C LEU A 5 -1.04 8.15 10.59
N THR A 6 -1.86 7.60 9.72
CA THR A 6 -2.95 6.70 10.11
C THR A 6 -2.56 5.29 9.71
N TYR A 7 -2.51 4.39 10.69
CA TYR A 7 -2.23 2.97 10.48
C TYR A 7 -3.33 2.13 11.11
N LYS A 8 -3.87 1.16 10.36
CA LYS A 8 -5.02 0.34 10.80
C LYS A 8 -6.22 1.20 11.23
N ASN A 9 -6.51 2.25 10.45
CA ASN A 9 -7.57 3.23 10.70
C ASN A 9 -7.45 3.99 12.05
N ILE A 10 -6.26 4.00 12.66
CA ILE A 10 -5.97 4.73 13.90
C ILE A 10 -4.88 5.75 13.62
N SER A 11 -5.15 7.01 13.98
CA SER A 11 -4.20 8.11 13.83
C SER A 11 -3.08 8.03 14.88
N ALA A 12 -1.84 8.30 14.48
CA ALA A 12 -0.68 8.39 15.35
C ALA A 12 -0.87 9.51 16.38
N LEU A 13 -1.41 10.65 15.96
CA LEU A 13 -1.74 11.76 16.86
C LEU A 13 -2.70 11.34 17.98
N SER A 14 -3.71 10.54 17.67
CA SER A 14 -4.66 10.01 18.68
C SER A 14 -3.98 9.11 19.72
N ARG A 15 -2.82 8.53 19.38
CA ARG A 15 -1.96 7.73 20.28
C ARG A 15 -0.86 8.55 20.94
N GLY A 16 -0.86 9.87 20.75
CA GLY A 16 0.17 10.77 21.28
C GLY A 16 1.52 10.67 20.57
N VAL A 17 1.56 10.03 19.40
CA VAL A 17 2.76 9.89 18.57
C VAL A 17 2.79 11.02 17.54
N ARG A 18 3.95 11.67 17.41
CA ARG A 18 4.22 12.75 16.46
C ARG A 18 5.23 12.27 15.43
N ILE A 19 5.04 12.67 14.17
CA ILE A 19 6.00 12.42 13.09
C ILE A 19 7.02 13.55 13.08
N GLN A 20 8.29 13.18 12.97
CA GLN A 20 9.40 14.11 12.76
C GLN A 20 9.77 14.21 11.29
N SER A 21 9.93 13.06 10.62
CA SER A 21 10.24 12.98 9.19
C SER A 21 9.68 11.69 8.61
N LYS A 22 9.53 11.67 7.29
CA LYS A 22 9.18 10.48 6.53
C LYS A 22 9.99 10.44 5.25
N GLU A 23 10.31 9.24 4.81
CA GLU A 23 11.03 8.97 3.56
C GLU A 23 10.20 7.93 2.80
N ILE A 24 9.66 8.34 1.65
CA ILE A 24 8.91 7.49 0.73
C ILE A 24 9.70 7.46 -0.59
N PRO A 25 10.11 6.29 -1.09
CA PRO A 25 10.77 6.20 -2.38
C PRO A 25 9.80 6.55 -3.52
N LEU A 26 10.28 7.27 -4.52
CA LEU A 26 9.46 7.67 -5.68
C LEU A 26 9.18 6.51 -6.63
N LEU A 27 10.08 5.53 -6.68
CA LEU A 27 9.97 4.35 -7.53
C LEU A 27 10.48 3.15 -6.74
N ALA A 28 9.75 2.04 -6.84
CA ALA A 28 10.19 0.76 -6.34
C ALA A 28 11.39 0.24 -7.15
N ASN A 29 12.23 -0.58 -6.52
CA ASN A 29 13.24 -1.29 -7.29
C ASN A 29 12.57 -2.23 -8.29
N ILE A 30 13.15 -2.32 -9.48
CA ILE A 30 12.77 -3.32 -10.47
C ILE A 30 13.41 -4.63 -10.04
N GLN A 31 12.67 -5.73 -10.06
CA GLN A 31 13.21 -7.05 -9.79
C GLN A 31 14.22 -7.41 -10.88
N HIS A 32 15.48 -7.57 -10.51
CA HIS A 32 16.55 -7.88 -11.45
C HIS A 32 16.95 -9.34 -11.36
N GLN A 33 16.74 -10.07 -12.45
CA GLN A 33 17.26 -11.42 -12.61
C GLN A 33 18.19 -11.48 -13.83
N TYR A 34 19.48 -11.67 -13.58
CA TYR A 34 20.51 -11.77 -14.61
C TYR A 34 21.25 -13.10 -14.49
N GLU A 35 21.61 -13.68 -15.63
CA GLU A 35 22.45 -14.87 -15.71
C GLU A 35 23.69 -14.61 -16.55
N ASP A 36 24.86 -14.94 -15.99
CA ASP A 36 26.14 -14.85 -16.68
C ASP A 36 26.47 -16.18 -17.36
N ILE A 37 26.75 -16.13 -18.66
CA ILE A 37 27.08 -17.32 -19.46
C ILE A 37 28.61 -17.35 -19.68
N PRO A 38 29.32 -18.38 -19.19
CA PRO A 38 30.77 -18.49 -19.39
C PRO A 38 31.17 -18.41 -20.87
N GLY A 39 32.16 -17.57 -21.18
CA GLY A 39 32.65 -17.36 -22.54
C GLY A 39 31.85 -16.34 -23.37
N ARG A 40 30.82 -15.71 -22.81
CA ARG A 40 30.07 -14.60 -23.42
C ARG A 40 30.30 -13.32 -22.61
N HIS A 41 30.53 -12.20 -23.29
CA HIS A 41 30.54 -10.89 -22.64
C HIS A 41 29.11 -10.42 -22.37
N GLY A 42 28.85 -9.94 -21.15
CA GLY A 42 27.54 -9.48 -20.70
C GLY A 42 26.66 -10.60 -20.15
N SER A 43 25.55 -10.20 -19.54
CA SER A 43 24.56 -11.09 -18.91
C SER A 43 23.26 -11.16 -19.71
N TYR A 44 22.49 -12.23 -19.50
CA TYR A 44 21.14 -12.37 -20.04
C TYR A 44 20.11 -11.96 -18.98
N SER A 45 19.12 -11.14 -19.35
CA SER A 45 18.08 -10.66 -18.43
C SER A 45 16.83 -11.51 -18.50
N PHE A 46 16.36 -12.00 -17.36
CA PHE A 46 15.05 -12.65 -17.16
C PHE A 46 14.04 -11.72 -16.48
N THR A 47 14.37 -10.43 -16.37
CA THR A 47 13.52 -9.42 -15.74
C THR A 47 12.28 -9.14 -16.61
N ASP A 48 11.09 -9.21 -16.01
CA ASP A 48 9.80 -8.91 -16.64
C ASP A 48 9.27 -7.49 -16.34
N GLY A 49 10.07 -6.68 -15.63
CA GLY A 49 9.70 -5.33 -15.21
C GLY A 49 8.86 -5.27 -13.93
N THR A 50 8.67 -6.40 -13.23
CA THR A 50 8.00 -6.41 -11.94
C THR A 50 8.74 -5.59 -10.89
N LEU A 51 7.97 -4.97 -9.99
CA LEU A 51 8.49 -4.11 -8.93
C LEU A 51 8.60 -4.87 -7.61
N GLU A 52 9.61 -4.54 -6.83
CA GLU A 52 9.79 -5.00 -5.45
C GLU A 52 8.90 -4.22 -4.47
N ASP A 53 8.71 -4.77 -3.27
CA ASP A 53 8.11 -4.00 -2.18
C ASP A 53 8.96 -2.75 -1.87
N ILE A 54 8.32 -1.63 -1.58
CA ILE A 54 9.00 -0.43 -1.07
C ILE A 54 9.10 -0.46 0.44
N THR A 55 10.09 0.25 0.99
CA THR A 55 10.16 0.51 2.44
C THR A 55 9.94 1.99 2.70
N ILE A 56 8.88 2.31 3.44
CA ILE A 56 8.59 3.65 3.92
C ILE A 56 9.16 3.79 5.33
N LYS A 57 10.10 4.72 5.52
CA LYS A 57 10.71 5.00 6.81
C LYS A 57 10.05 6.23 7.43
N VAL A 58 9.64 6.11 8.69
CA VAL A 58 9.01 7.21 9.45
C VAL A 58 9.71 7.36 10.78
N GLU A 59 10.21 8.56 11.06
CA GLU A 59 10.77 8.90 12.36
C GLU A 59 9.70 9.51 13.24
N CYS A 60 9.51 8.92 14.41
CA CYS A 60 8.43 9.24 15.32
C CYS A 60 8.96 9.57 16.71
N TRP A 61 8.21 10.37 17.44
CA TRP A 61 8.47 10.62 18.85
C TRP A 61 7.17 10.82 19.65
N PHE A 62 7.25 10.62 20.96
CA PHE A 62 6.16 10.90 21.90
C PHE A 62 6.71 11.40 23.24
N VAL A 63 5.84 11.99 24.05
CA VAL A 63 6.16 12.49 25.39
C VAL A 63 5.36 11.70 26.43
N ALA A 64 6.02 11.41 27.54
CA ALA A 64 5.44 10.77 28.72
C ALA A 64 5.59 11.62 29.97
N ASP A 65 4.70 11.44 30.94
CA ASP A 65 4.72 12.21 32.18
C ASP A 65 5.71 11.65 33.20
N SER A 66 6.02 10.35 33.10
CA SER A 66 6.96 9.64 33.97
C SER A 66 7.67 8.53 33.21
N ARG A 67 8.71 7.94 33.82
CA ARG A 67 9.40 6.77 33.25
C ARG A 67 8.50 5.54 33.16
N GLU A 68 7.53 5.41 34.07
CA GLU A 68 6.55 4.33 34.05
C GLU A 68 5.53 4.53 32.92
N ASP A 69 5.02 5.76 32.77
CA ASP A 69 4.13 6.14 31.68
C ASP A 69 4.82 5.96 30.32
N LEU A 70 6.12 6.28 30.22
CA LEU A 70 6.91 6.06 29.01
C LEU A 70 6.88 4.59 28.59
N ARG A 71 7.14 3.67 29.53
CA ARG A 71 7.10 2.23 29.27
C ARG A 71 5.69 1.74 28.94
N TYR A 72 4.68 2.29 29.60
CA TYR A 72 3.29 1.95 29.33
C TYR A 72 2.88 2.36 27.91
N LYS A 73 3.09 3.63 27.54
CA LYS A 73 2.83 4.16 26.19
C LYS A 73 3.60 3.40 25.12
N ALA A 74 4.88 3.09 25.36
CA ALA A 74 5.70 2.28 24.45
C ALA A 74 5.04 0.94 24.10
N ARG A 75 4.51 0.22 25.10
CA ARG A 75 3.80 -1.06 24.88
C ARG A 75 2.48 -0.87 24.14
N GLN A 76 1.74 0.19 24.43
CA GLN A 76 0.49 0.51 23.72
C GLN A 76 0.74 0.83 22.25
N ILE A 77 1.81 1.58 21.95
CA ILE A 77 2.24 1.89 20.58
C ILE A 77 2.65 0.60 19.87
N ALA A 78 3.46 -0.26 20.50
CA ALA A 78 3.86 -1.54 19.92
C ALA A 78 2.65 -2.46 19.61
N ALA A 79 1.67 -2.54 20.53
CA ALA A 79 0.45 -3.31 20.32
C ALA A 79 -0.41 -2.76 19.17
N TRP A 80 -0.48 -1.44 19.00
CA TRP A 80 -1.16 -0.81 17.88
C TRP A 80 -0.49 -1.13 16.55
N LEU A 81 0.84 -0.98 16.47
CA LEU A 81 1.64 -1.17 15.27
C LEU A 81 1.74 -2.64 14.85
N TYR A 82 1.59 -3.58 15.78
CA TYR A 82 1.62 -5.00 15.45
C TYR A 82 0.46 -5.40 14.51
N SER A 83 0.81 -6.11 13.44
CA SER A 83 -0.12 -6.74 12.51
C SER A 83 0.53 -7.96 11.87
N LYS A 84 -0.27 -9.01 11.63
CA LYS A 84 0.18 -10.19 10.88
C LYS A 84 0.26 -9.91 9.37
N GLU A 85 -0.72 -9.18 8.86
CA GLU A 85 -0.90 -8.86 7.45
C GLU A 85 -0.60 -7.39 7.15
N LYS A 86 -0.47 -7.04 5.87
CA LYS A 86 -0.42 -5.65 5.41
C LYS A 86 -1.74 -4.95 5.77
N GLN A 87 -1.66 -3.69 6.16
CA GLN A 87 -2.78 -2.86 6.61
C GLN A 87 -2.68 -1.47 5.98
N ARG A 88 -3.79 -0.73 5.97
CA ARG A 88 -3.82 0.63 5.41
C ARG A 88 -2.90 1.55 6.21
N LEU A 89 -1.97 2.16 5.50
CA LEU A 89 -1.09 3.23 5.96
C LEU A 89 -1.38 4.48 5.14
N MET A 90 -1.74 5.58 5.80
CA MET A 90 -2.13 6.83 5.17
C MET A 90 -1.38 7.99 5.80
N PHE A 91 -1.05 8.99 4.99
CA PHE A 91 -0.43 10.23 5.43
C PHE A 91 -1.35 11.40 5.12
N ASN A 92 -1.40 12.39 6.02
CA ASN A 92 -2.32 13.52 5.87
C ASN A 92 -1.92 14.52 4.78
N ASP A 93 -0.64 14.55 4.40
CA ASP A 93 -0.08 15.39 3.33
C ASP A 93 -0.21 14.76 1.94
N GLU A 94 -0.65 13.51 1.85
CA GLU A 94 -1.01 12.83 0.61
C GLU A 94 -2.46 12.30 0.71
N PRO A 95 -3.46 13.20 0.83
CA PRO A 95 -4.85 12.79 0.94
C PRO A 95 -5.33 12.12 -0.36
N GLY A 96 -6.21 11.12 -0.24
CA GLY A 96 -6.79 10.42 -1.38
C GLY A 96 -6.16 9.07 -1.69
N VAL A 97 -4.98 8.79 -1.14
CA VAL A 97 -4.30 7.49 -1.32
C VAL A 97 -3.93 6.82 0.00
N PHE A 98 -3.69 5.51 -0.08
CA PHE A 98 -3.16 4.70 1.01
C PHE A 98 -2.14 3.69 0.50
N TYR A 99 -1.26 3.25 1.40
CA TYR A 99 -0.29 2.19 1.14
C TYR A 99 -0.73 0.93 1.90
N MET A 100 -0.57 -0.23 1.27
CA MET A 100 -0.71 -1.53 1.92
C MET A 100 0.60 -1.89 2.60
N ALA A 101 0.65 -1.80 3.92
CA ALA A 101 1.90 -1.77 4.67
C ALA A 101 1.91 -2.69 5.90
N ARG A 102 3.05 -3.32 6.16
CA ARG A 102 3.33 -4.01 7.43
C ARG A 102 4.66 -3.54 7.99
N LEU A 103 4.74 -3.40 9.31
CA LEU A 103 6.01 -3.13 9.98
C LEU A 103 7.01 -4.26 9.69
N SER A 104 8.22 -3.90 9.28
CA SER A 104 9.29 -4.84 8.92
C SER A 104 10.46 -4.84 9.90
N ASN A 105 10.66 -3.78 10.66
CA ASN A 105 11.75 -3.66 11.62
C ASN A 105 11.34 -4.01 13.05
N GLN A 106 12.33 -4.41 13.85
CA GLN A 106 12.26 -4.27 15.29
C GLN A 106 12.24 -2.78 15.64
N ILE A 107 11.35 -2.37 16.56
CA ILE A 107 11.27 -0.99 17.03
C ILE A 107 12.21 -0.82 18.21
N ASP A 108 13.39 -0.26 17.93
CA ASP A 108 14.30 0.19 18.97
C ASP A 108 13.94 1.63 19.37
N MET A 109 13.75 1.86 20.66
CA MET A 109 13.37 3.17 21.21
C MET A 109 14.55 3.80 21.91
N GLU A 110 14.91 4.99 21.46
CA GLU A 110 15.81 5.88 22.17
C GLU A 110 15.01 6.71 23.16
N THR A 111 15.46 6.75 24.41
CA THR A 111 14.79 7.51 25.47
C THR A 111 15.66 8.67 25.93
N LEU A 112 15.13 9.89 25.87
CA LEU A 112 15.73 11.08 26.45
C LEU A 112 14.80 11.66 27.50
N ILE A 113 15.08 11.37 28.79
CA ILE A 113 14.30 11.81 29.96
C ILE A 113 12.84 11.30 29.93
N ARG A 114 11.96 12.02 29.21
CA ARG A 114 10.51 11.79 29.06
C ARG A 114 10.08 11.71 27.60
N HIS A 115 11.03 11.78 26.68
CA HIS A 115 10.83 11.66 25.25
C HIS A 115 11.23 10.25 24.80
N GLY A 116 10.33 9.57 24.09
CA GLY A 116 10.66 8.35 23.35
C GLY A 116 10.74 8.67 21.87
N ARG A 117 11.88 8.42 21.24
CA ARG A 117 12.07 8.51 19.78
C ARG A 117 12.27 7.10 19.23
N PHE A 118 11.70 6.83 18.07
CA PHE A 118 11.84 5.55 17.39
C PHE A 118 11.62 5.71 15.89
N THR A 119 12.12 4.74 15.14
CA THR A 119 11.95 4.69 13.68
C THR A 119 11.06 3.50 13.32
N LEU A 120 10.08 3.75 12.46
CA LEU A 120 9.24 2.73 11.86
C LEU A 120 9.69 2.51 10.42
N GLN A 121 9.86 1.24 10.03
CA GLN A 121 10.05 0.85 8.64
C GLN A 121 8.86 -0.01 8.23
N PHE A 122 8.07 0.52 7.31
CA PHE A 122 6.92 -0.16 6.74
C PHE A 122 7.32 -0.76 5.41
N ARG A 123 7.23 -2.09 5.29
CA ARG A 123 7.32 -2.77 4.01
C ARG A 123 5.95 -2.75 3.35
N CYS A 124 5.87 -2.13 2.18
CA CYS A 124 4.64 -1.85 1.46
C CYS A 124 4.64 -2.50 0.08
N ASP A 125 3.46 -2.75 -0.47
CA ASP A 125 3.32 -2.96 -1.92
C ASP A 125 3.95 -1.79 -2.70
N PRO A 126 4.42 -2.00 -3.95
CA PRO A 126 5.10 -0.98 -4.75
C PRO A 126 4.24 0.23 -5.15
N PHE A 127 2.92 0.16 -4.95
CA PHE A 127 1.98 1.16 -5.42
C PHE A 127 1.21 1.81 -4.25
N ALA A 128 0.85 3.08 -4.45
CA ALA A 128 -0.20 3.74 -3.69
C ALA A 128 -1.57 3.38 -4.29
N TYR A 129 -2.57 3.18 -3.43
CA TYR A 129 -3.92 2.82 -3.81
C TYR A 129 -4.86 4.00 -3.55
N SER A 130 -5.75 4.30 -4.49
CA SER A 130 -6.82 5.28 -4.28
C SER A 130 -7.78 4.82 -3.19
N ILE A 131 -8.20 5.74 -2.32
CA ILE A 131 -9.27 5.50 -1.34
C ILE A 131 -10.62 5.39 -2.07
N GLU A 132 -10.77 6.07 -3.19
CA GLU A 132 -11.97 6.04 -4.01
C GLU A 132 -11.92 4.87 -5.00
N GLU A 133 -12.99 4.08 -5.01
CA GLU A 133 -13.20 3.03 -6.00
C GLU A 133 -13.96 3.60 -7.21
N LYS A 134 -13.38 3.49 -8.41
CA LYS A 134 -14.07 3.82 -9.66
C LYS A 134 -14.97 2.65 -10.06
N ILE A 135 -16.28 2.80 -9.87
CA ILE A 135 -17.27 1.78 -10.25
C ILE A 135 -18.08 2.27 -11.45
N THR A 136 -17.93 1.58 -12.58
CA THR A 136 -18.77 1.80 -13.77
C THR A 136 -19.83 0.71 -13.86
N ARG A 137 -21.08 1.10 -14.09
CA ARG A 137 -22.21 0.16 -14.25
C ARG A 137 -22.78 0.27 -15.65
N HIS A 138 -22.94 -0.87 -16.31
CA HIS A 138 -23.53 -0.94 -17.63
C HIS A 138 -24.68 -1.95 -17.67
N ALA A 139 -25.71 -1.63 -18.44
CA ALA A 139 -26.79 -2.58 -18.75
C ALA A 139 -26.44 -3.34 -20.03
N ILE A 140 -26.52 -4.67 -19.98
CA ILE A 140 -26.39 -5.53 -21.15
C ILE A 140 -27.79 -5.77 -21.71
N ILE A 141 -28.08 -5.21 -22.88
CA ILE A 141 -29.42 -5.26 -23.50
C ILE A 141 -29.42 -5.87 -24.91
N THR A 142 -28.25 -6.01 -25.53
CA THR A 142 -28.07 -6.61 -26.85
C THR A 142 -26.87 -7.57 -26.83
N SER A 143 -26.77 -8.44 -27.85
CA SER A 143 -25.64 -9.36 -28.02
C SER A 143 -25.21 -9.39 -29.49
N PRO A 144 -23.92 -9.18 -29.81
CA PRO A 144 -22.82 -8.81 -28.90
C PRO A 144 -22.91 -7.36 -28.42
N GLN A 145 -22.35 -7.06 -27.25
CA GLN A 145 -22.23 -5.71 -26.71
C GLN A 145 -20.84 -5.51 -26.11
N THR A 146 -20.23 -4.36 -26.38
CA THR A 146 -18.89 -3.98 -25.92
C THR A 146 -18.95 -2.74 -25.05
N PHE A 147 -18.06 -2.65 -24.07
CA PHE A 147 -17.88 -1.49 -23.21
C PHE A 147 -16.40 -1.18 -23.10
N THR A 148 -16.06 0.11 -23.18
CA THR A 148 -14.70 0.59 -22.97
C THR A 148 -14.63 1.22 -21.58
N VAL A 149 -13.65 0.80 -20.78
CA VAL A 149 -13.40 1.36 -19.45
C VAL A 149 -11.96 1.86 -19.42
N SER A 150 -11.78 3.15 -19.09
CA SER A 150 -10.44 3.74 -18.91
C SER A 150 -9.97 3.59 -17.46
N ASN A 151 -8.70 3.21 -17.30
CA ASN A 151 -7.97 3.35 -16.06
C ASN A 151 -7.22 4.68 -16.09
N ASP A 152 -7.62 5.64 -15.26
CA ASP A 152 -6.99 6.97 -15.18
C ASP A 152 -5.83 7.00 -14.16
N ALA A 153 -5.47 5.84 -13.58
CA ALA A 153 -4.35 5.70 -12.66
C ALA A 153 -3.01 5.61 -13.40
N THR A 154 -1.91 5.77 -12.64
CA THR A 154 -0.54 5.75 -13.17
C THR A 154 0.07 4.35 -13.28
N ALA A 155 -0.63 3.31 -12.81
CA ALA A 155 -0.20 1.93 -12.85
C ALA A 155 -1.30 1.04 -13.46
N PRO A 156 -0.93 -0.03 -14.20
CA PRO A 156 -1.89 -0.99 -14.70
C PRO A 156 -2.59 -1.70 -13.53
N THR A 157 -3.89 -1.92 -13.66
CA THR A 157 -4.69 -2.61 -12.65
C THR A 157 -5.62 -3.63 -13.28
N GLN A 158 -5.85 -4.74 -12.60
CA GLN A 158 -6.80 -5.75 -13.04
C GLN A 158 -8.20 -5.36 -12.58
N PRO A 159 -9.17 -5.18 -13.49
CA PRO A 159 -10.53 -4.82 -13.10
C PRO A 159 -11.26 -6.02 -12.48
N ILE A 160 -12.16 -5.73 -11.55
CA ILE A 160 -13.11 -6.72 -11.02
C ILE A 160 -14.43 -6.58 -11.79
N LEU A 161 -14.83 -7.64 -12.49
CA LEU A 161 -16.09 -7.68 -13.23
C LEU A 161 -17.16 -8.38 -12.39
N ILE A 162 -18.26 -7.67 -12.12
CA ILE A 162 -19.42 -8.21 -11.41
C ILE A 162 -20.62 -8.20 -12.35
N ILE A 163 -21.19 -9.38 -12.60
CA ILE A 163 -22.37 -9.52 -13.47
C ILE A 163 -23.54 -10.01 -12.65
N ARG A 164 -24.69 -9.38 -12.86
CA ARG A 164 -25.94 -9.73 -12.20
C ARG A 164 -27.05 -9.84 -13.24
N ASN A 165 -27.69 -11.00 -13.32
CA ASN A 165 -28.94 -11.16 -14.05
C ASN A 165 -30.08 -10.56 -13.21
N ASN A 166 -30.75 -9.54 -13.73
CA ASN A 166 -31.89 -8.91 -13.07
C ASN A 166 -33.25 -9.45 -13.56
N SER A 167 -33.24 -10.45 -14.46
CA SER A 167 -34.46 -11.12 -14.93
C SER A 167 -34.75 -12.39 -14.13
N ASP A 168 -35.99 -12.86 -14.23
CA ASP A 168 -36.49 -14.13 -13.71
C ASP A 168 -36.17 -15.33 -14.62
N LYS A 169 -35.66 -15.05 -15.84
CA LYS A 169 -35.33 -16.08 -16.83
C LYS A 169 -33.84 -16.43 -16.79
N PRO A 170 -33.48 -17.71 -17.02
CA PRO A 170 -32.09 -18.10 -17.12
C PRO A 170 -31.42 -17.46 -18.34
N VAL A 171 -30.18 -16.98 -18.16
CA VAL A 171 -29.31 -16.57 -19.26
C VAL A 171 -28.40 -17.74 -19.62
N ASN A 172 -28.58 -18.29 -20.81
CA ASN A 172 -27.75 -19.39 -21.32
C ASN A 172 -26.66 -18.85 -22.25
N ASN A 173 -25.52 -19.53 -22.30
CA ASN A 173 -24.42 -19.24 -23.24
C ASN A 173 -23.81 -17.83 -23.11
N LEU A 174 -23.72 -17.27 -21.89
CA LEU A 174 -23.01 -16.02 -21.64
C LEU A 174 -21.51 -16.19 -21.90
N ILE A 175 -20.96 -15.40 -22.81
CA ILE A 175 -19.53 -15.35 -23.11
C ILE A 175 -19.03 -13.96 -22.76
N LEU A 176 -17.96 -13.90 -21.97
CA LEU A 176 -17.26 -12.68 -21.62
C LEU A 176 -15.87 -12.72 -22.24
N ARG A 177 -15.46 -11.59 -22.81
CA ARG A 177 -14.11 -11.39 -23.33
C ARG A 177 -13.58 -10.08 -22.75
N LEU A 178 -12.40 -10.16 -22.14
CA LEU A 178 -11.63 -9.00 -21.72
C LEU A 178 -10.51 -8.85 -22.74
N GLU A 179 -10.50 -7.73 -23.43
CA GLU A 179 -9.44 -7.35 -24.36
C GLU A 179 -8.69 -6.17 -23.74
N ASN A 180 -7.40 -6.35 -23.49
CA ASN A 180 -6.52 -5.29 -23.03
C ASN A 180 -5.77 -4.76 -24.25
N GLU A 181 -5.86 -3.47 -24.52
CA GLU A 181 -4.90 -2.83 -25.44
C GLU A 181 -3.56 -2.81 -24.71
N VAL A 182 -2.65 -3.69 -25.13
CA VAL A 182 -1.26 -3.69 -24.66
C VAL A 182 -0.52 -2.69 -25.54
N GLU A 183 -0.12 -1.55 -24.96
CA GLU A 183 0.95 -0.72 -25.52
C GLU A 183 2.32 -1.35 -25.23
#